data_AF-A0A953Z7R6-F1
#
_entry.id   AF-A0A953Z7R6-F1
#
_cell.length_a   1.000
_cell.length_b   1.000
_cell.length_c   1.000
_cell.angle_alpha   90.00
_cell.angle_beta   90.00
_cell.angle_gamma   90.00
#
_symmetry.space_group_name_H-M   'P 1'
#
loop_
_entity.id
_entity.type
_entity.pdbx_description
1 polymer ?
#
loop_
_entity_poly.entity_id
_entity_poly.type
_entity_poly.pdbx_seq_one_letter_code
_entity_poly.pdbx_strand_id
1 'polypeptide(L)'
;MTIDREARLAFELAHLQLNKRARDACQHLGLTTVAEALGCTESEFTTAPNCGRKTFESLRQRLHGFVEHAPDIDLSTLALDRELADVSRSPVVAVLAKAGFTTVGHFATTPPEELCTIRGVDADALRRLSQEVLAPIPNGSALLPDELLELRLDELILPDTAVRVVRERGLTTVGDLLSAERDEPDFLDPIGLAAVRREIARTVRRGTDPIVPTLGRESLFEPLLACLLDRIEDAAGLLLTLRIGLDQPAKQPWQIAAEQRRAEAEVLAAETAMRRLLAEECSAVLDRFARTIRSELAATDAILTPDRATPGGLLDPGRAGRAHRDAPLRLAALLFPDEFYFHDGFLSDCPPERHSRVVRALRELCDRDLLPRRLDEVRSELSDRSLETSHEVVVYVLRKSLQRSIEIDADRGEWVHVRVTTVADRLFTLLDEHDEPVPLDTLMFDYRGRHRR
;
A
#
# COMPACT_ATOMS: atom_id res chain seq x y z
N MET A 1 -19.76 37.33 -8.16
CA MET A 1 -19.09 38.59 -8.56
C MET A 1 -17.64 38.24 -8.77
N THR A 2 -17.18 38.16 -10.02
CA THR A 2 -15.82 37.75 -10.39
C THR A 2 -14.83 38.81 -9.89
N ILE A 3 -13.84 38.44 -9.09
CA ILE A 3 -12.81 39.39 -8.66
C ILE A 3 -11.82 39.53 -9.82
N ASP A 4 -11.98 40.61 -10.57
CA ASP A 4 -11.10 40.97 -11.69
C ASP A 4 -9.63 40.99 -11.24
N ARG A 5 -8.71 40.69 -12.16
CA ARG A 5 -7.26 40.66 -11.93
C ARG A 5 -6.75 41.97 -11.33
N GLU A 6 -7.34 43.10 -11.72
CA GLU A 6 -7.03 44.42 -11.13
C GLU A 6 -7.39 44.49 -9.64
N ALA A 7 -8.53 43.92 -9.24
CA ALA A 7 -8.93 43.84 -7.83
C ALA A 7 -8.02 42.88 -7.03
N ARG A 8 -7.49 41.83 -7.66
CA ARG A 8 -6.51 40.92 -7.02
C ARG A 8 -5.17 41.60 -6.77
N LEU A 9 -4.75 42.49 -7.66
CA LEU A 9 -3.51 43.27 -7.51
C LEU A 9 -3.62 44.34 -6.41
N ALA A 10 -4.80 44.92 -6.23
CA ALA A 10 -5.10 45.88 -5.16
C ALA A 10 -5.33 45.23 -3.78
N PHE A 11 -5.32 43.89 -3.69
CA PHE A 11 -5.63 43.16 -2.46
C PHE A 11 -4.56 43.37 -1.38
N GLU A 12 -4.98 43.58 -0.13
CA GLU A 12 -4.05 43.83 0.98
C GLU A 12 -3.31 42.56 1.42
N LEU A 13 -1.99 42.67 1.60
CA LEU A 13 -1.12 41.56 2.05
C LEU A 13 -1.50 41.07 3.45
N ALA A 14 -2.11 41.93 4.27
CA ALA A 14 -2.57 41.58 5.63
C ALA A 14 -3.58 40.42 5.63
N HIS A 15 -4.32 40.26 4.54
CA HIS A 15 -5.33 39.22 4.37
C HIS A 15 -4.79 37.93 3.75
N LEU A 16 -3.53 37.91 3.31
CA LEU A 16 -2.88 36.71 2.77
C LEU A 16 -2.17 35.89 3.85
N GLN A 17 -2.25 34.57 3.71
CA GLN A 17 -1.56 33.62 4.59
C GLN A 17 -0.05 33.55 4.27
N LEU A 18 0.67 34.64 4.55
CA LEU A 18 2.11 34.70 4.44
C LEU A 18 2.77 34.05 5.67
N ASN A 19 3.94 33.44 5.46
CA ASN A 19 4.77 33.01 6.58
C ASN A 19 5.24 34.24 7.38
N LYS A 20 5.53 34.05 8.68
CA LYS A 20 5.85 35.16 9.59
C LYS A 20 6.98 36.05 9.07
N ARG A 21 8.06 35.44 8.57
CA ARG A 21 9.24 36.18 8.05
C ARG A 21 8.89 37.05 6.84
N ALA A 22 8.13 36.51 5.88
CA ALA A 22 7.69 37.26 4.71
C ALA A 22 6.73 38.40 5.08
N ARG A 23 5.83 38.17 6.05
CA ARG A 23 4.94 39.23 6.57
C ARG A 23 5.74 40.35 7.23
N ASP A 24 6.67 40.01 8.11
CA ASP A 24 7.50 40.99 8.84
C ASP A 24 8.36 41.81 7.86
N ALA A 25 8.88 41.18 6.79
CA ALA A 25 9.60 41.89 5.73
C ALA A 25 8.71 42.81 4.88
N CYS A 26 7.51 42.38 4.51
CA CYS A 26 6.57 43.25 3.79
C CYS A 26 6.21 44.48 4.63
N GLN A 27 5.97 44.29 5.93
CA GLN A 27 5.72 45.40 6.87
C GLN A 27 6.93 46.33 7.01
N HIS A 28 8.15 45.77 7.11
CA HIS A 28 9.38 46.57 7.19
C HIS A 28 9.60 47.44 5.95
N LEU A 29 9.26 46.91 4.77
CA LEU A 29 9.41 47.57 3.48
C LEU A 29 8.20 48.46 3.12
N GLY A 30 7.19 48.55 3.98
CA GLY A 30 5.98 49.34 3.73
C GLY A 30 5.11 48.81 2.59
N LEU A 31 5.23 47.52 2.25
CA LEU A 31 4.43 46.87 1.21
C LEU A 31 3.07 46.51 1.80
N THR A 32 2.01 47.07 1.23
CA THR A 32 0.63 46.93 1.69
C THR A 32 -0.22 46.09 0.75
N THR A 33 0.08 46.11 -0.56
CA THR A 33 -0.72 45.41 -1.59
C THR A 33 0.06 44.31 -2.31
N VAL A 34 -0.68 43.40 -2.97
CA VAL A 34 -0.11 42.35 -3.83
C VAL A 34 0.73 42.93 -4.97
N ALA A 35 0.25 44.02 -5.59
CA ALA A 35 0.99 44.72 -6.66
C ALA A 35 2.34 45.24 -6.18
N GLU A 36 2.38 45.89 -5.01
CA GLU A 36 3.61 46.41 -4.41
C GLU A 36 4.60 45.29 -4.10
N ALA A 37 4.13 44.18 -3.54
CA ALA A 37 5.01 43.04 -3.24
C ALA A 37 5.51 42.30 -4.48
N LEU A 38 4.73 42.24 -5.57
CA LEU A 38 5.19 41.68 -6.84
C LEU A 38 6.18 42.60 -7.58
N GLY A 39 6.07 43.91 -7.37
CA GLY A 39 7.00 44.91 -7.90
C GLY A 39 8.35 44.97 -7.15
N CYS A 40 8.41 44.46 -5.92
CA CYS A 40 9.62 44.44 -5.11
C CYS A 40 10.66 43.46 -5.67
N THR A 41 11.89 43.94 -5.87
CA THR A 41 13.01 43.13 -6.35
C THR A 41 13.61 42.28 -5.23
N GLU A 42 14.30 41.18 -5.59
CA GLU A 42 14.99 40.33 -4.61
C GLU A 42 16.00 41.14 -3.78
N SER A 43 16.74 42.05 -4.44
CA SER A 43 17.71 42.92 -3.79
C SER A 43 17.07 43.86 -2.76
N GLU A 44 15.90 44.42 -3.06
CA GLU A 44 15.17 45.27 -2.11
C GLU A 44 14.60 44.44 -0.96
N PHE A 45 14.01 43.27 -1.27
CA PHE A 45 13.39 42.42 -0.27
C PHE A 45 14.39 41.85 0.75
N THR A 46 15.59 41.50 0.29
CA THR A 46 16.66 40.95 1.15
C THR A 46 17.35 41.99 2.03
N THR A 47 17.04 43.28 1.87
CA THR A 47 17.45 44.32 2.84
C THR A 47 16.68 44.23 4.16
N ALA A 48 15.51 43.60 4.16
CA ALA A 48 14.71 43.42 5.37
C ALA A 48 15.38 42.44 6.36
N PRO A 49 15.39 42.75 7.66
CA PRO A 49 16.05 41.92 8.66
C PRO A 49 15.47 40.49 8.70
N ASN A 50 16.35 39.50 8.84
CA ASN A 50 16.00 38.07 8.93
C ASN A 50 15.27 37.49 7.70
N CYS A 51 15.42 38.12 6.53
CA CYS A 51 14.91 37.60 5.27
C CYS A 51 16.05 37.28 4.30
N GLY A 52 15.96 36.10 3.69
CA GLY A 52 16.90 35.66 2.66
C GLY A 52 16.15 35.25 1.39
N ARG A 53 16.91 34.93 0.35
CA ARG A 53 16.40 34.54 -0.97
C ARG A 53 15.26 33.51 -0.94
N LYS A 54 15.36 32.48 -0.10
CA LYS A 54 14.30 31.47 0.05
C LYS A 54 12.96 32.03 0.52
N THR A 55 12.98 33.03 1.40
CA THR A 55 11.77 33.72 1.88
C THR A 55 11.13 34.52 0.74
N PHE A 56 11.95 35.18 -0.08
CA PHE A 56 11.50 35.94 -1.24
C PHE A 56 10.90 35.04 -2.33
N GLU A 57 11.56 33.92 -2.67
CA GLU A 57 11.06 32.94 -3.63
C GLU A 57 9.71 32.36 -3.17
N SER A 58 9.59 32.01 -1.88
CA SER A 58 8.33 31.52 -1.30
C SER A 58 7.22 32.58 -1.34
N LEU A 59 7.54 33.85 -1.08
CA LEU A 59 6.58 34.95 -1.21
C LEU A 59 6.11 35.09 -2.67
N ARG A 60 7.04 35.16 -3.63
CA ARG A 60 6.70 35.30 -5.05
C ARG A 60 5.81 34.16 -5.53
N GLN A 61 6.16 32.91 -5.23
CA GLN A 61 5.37 31.76 -5.64
C GLN A 61 3.93 31.85 -5.12
N ARG A 62 3.75 32.31 -3.87
CA ARG A 62 2.43 32.45 -3.26
C ARG A 62 1.61 33.60 -3.83
N LEU A 63 2.25 34.73 -4.15
CA LEU A 63 1.58 35.87 -4.79
C LEU A 63 1.20 35.56 -6.23
N HIS A 64 2.08 34.91 -7.00
CA HIS A 64 1.75 34.44 -8.36
C HIS A 64 0.62 33.42 -8.33
N GLY A 65 0.67 32.44 -7.42
CA GLY A 65 -0.43 31.50 -7.21
C GLY A 65 -1.75 32.18 -6.86
N PHE A 66 -1.74 33.25 -6.04
CA PHE A 66 -2.94 34.02 -5.73
C PHE A 66 -3.49 34.78 -6.93
N VAL A 67 -2.63 35.44 -7.72
CA VAL A 67 -3.08 36.20 -8.91
C VAL A 67 -3.61 35.25 -9.99
N GLU A 68 -2.92 34.15 -10.24
CA GLU A 68 -3.20 33.22 -11.35
C GLU A 68 -4.26 32.16 -11.01
N HIS A 69 -4.33 31.70 -9.76
CA HIS A 69 -5.10 30.50 -9.38
C HIS A 69 -6.07 30.72 -8.22
N ALA A 70 -6.31 31.96 -7.75
CA ALA A 70 -7.41 32.19 -6.81
C ALA A 70 -8.74 31.78 -7.48
N PRO A 71 -9.51 30.84 -6.89
CA PRO A 71 -10.79 30.44 -7.43
C PRO A 71 -11.69 31.67 -7.45
N ASP A 72 -12.33 31.93 -8.59
CA ASP A 72 -13.40 32.91 -8.65
C ASP A 72 -14.49 32.47 -7.67
N ILE A 73 -14.66 33.22 -6.58
CA ILE A 73 -15.71 32.95 -5.60
C ILE A 73 -17.03 33.36 -6.27
N ASP A 74 -17.65 32.39 -6.93
CA ASP A 74 -18.99 32.55 -7.44
C ASP A 74 -19.97 32.51 -6.26
N LEU A 75 -20.47 33.67 -5.86
CA LEU A 75 -21.50 33.81 -4.81
C LEU A 75 -22.77 33.00 -5.12
N SER A 76 -22.98 32.55 -6.36
CA SER A 76 -24.07 31.63 -6.72
C SER A 76 -23.89 30.21 -6.16
N THR A 77 -22.66 29.85 -5.74
CA THR A 77 -22.32 28.54 -5.13
C THR A 77 -22.41 28.53 -3.61
N LEU A 78 -22.52 29.70 -2.97
CA LEU A 78 -22.83 29.78 -1.55
C LEU A 78 -24.32 29.47 -1.39
N ALA A 79 -24.66 28.49 -0.57
CA ALA A 79 -26.05 28.25 -0.18
C ALA A 79 -26.53 29.42 0.70
N LEU A 80 -26.88 30.56 0.09
CA LEU A 80 -27.17 31.83 0.77
C LEU A 80 -28.32 31.70 1.79
N ASP A 81 -29.24 30.76 1.55
CA ASP A 81 -30.38 30.48 2.44
C ASP A 81 -30.01 29.57 3.63
N ARG A 82 -28.80 29.00 3.66
CA ARG A 82 -28.34 28.13 4.74
C ARG A 82 -28.19 28.91 6.04
N GLU A 83 -28.59 28.32 7.15
CA GLU A 83 -28.40 28.92 8.46
C GLU A 83 -26.91 28.96 8.84
N LEU A 84 -26.47 30.09 9.42
CA LEU A 84 -25.10 30.25 9.93
C LEU A 84 -24.73 29.18 10.96
N ALA A 85 -25.70 28.74 11.76
CA ALA A 85 -25.53 27.71 12.78
C ALA A 85 -25.15 26.35 12.19
N ASP A 86 -25.54 26.08 10.94
CA ASP A 86 -25.18 24.86 10.23
C ASP A 86 -23.76 24.90 9.65
N VAL A 87 -23.16 26.09 9.53
CA VAL A 87 -21.84 26.32 8.94
C VAL A 87 -20.76 26.41 10.01
N SER A 88 -21.04 27.11 11.12
CA SER A 88 -20.06 27.31 12.19
C SER A 88 -20.69 27.18 13.57
N ARG A 89 -19.97 26.51 14.47
CA ARG A 89 -20.30 26.43 15.91
C ARG A 89 -19.69 27.57 16.73
N SER A 90 -19.17 28.60 16.07
CA SER A 90 -18.55 29.74 16.74
C SER A 90 -19.55 30.43 17.69
N PRO A 91 -19.14 30.84 18.90
CA PRO A 91 -20.00 31.60 19.82
C PRO A 91 -20.57 32.88 19.20
N VAL A 92 -19.86 33.46 18.23
CA VAL A 92 -20.29 34.65 17.49
C VAL A 92 -21.56 34.41 16.69
N VAL A 93 -21.80 33.19 16.20
CA VAL A 93 -23.02 32.83 15.46
C VAL A 93 -24.25 33.01 16.32
N ALA A 94 -24.19 32.65 17.61
CA ALA A 94 -25.31 32.85 18.53
C ALA A 94 -25.58 34.34 18.82
N VAL A 95 -24.54 35.18 18.79
CA VAL A 95 -24.66 36.63 18.95
C VAL A 95 -25.26 37.27 17.70
N LEU A 96 -24.79 36.85 16.52
CA LEU A 96 -25.30 37.29 15.21
C LEU A 96 -26.76 36.88 14.99
N ALA A 97 -27.13 35.65 15.36
CA ALA A 97 -28.50 35.16 15.28
C ALA A 97 -29.46 36.00 16.15
N LYS A 98 -29.02 36.40 17.36
CA LYS A 98 -29.79 37.32 18.23
C LYS A 98 -29.93 38.71 17.65
N ALA A 99 -29.00 39.14 16.80
CA ALA A 99 -29.05 40.40 16.08
C ALA A 99 -29.80 40.31 14.72
N GLY A 100 -30.36 39.15 14.38
CA GLY A 100 -31.15 38.94 13.16
C GLY A 100 -30.38 38.40 11.95
N PHE A 101 -29.08 38.14 12.09
CA PHE A 101 -28.24 37.54 11.05
C PHE A 101 -28.27 36.02 11.22
N THR A 102 -29.25 35.37 10.59
CA THR A 102 -29.47 33.93 10.71
C THR A 102 -28.92 33.14 9.52
N THR A 103 -28.79 33.75 8.34
CA THR A 103 -28.37 33.06 7.12
C THR A 103 -26.99 33.50 6.63
N VAL A 104 -26.34 32.61 5.88
CA VAL A 104 -25.06 32.88 5.20
C VAL A 104 -25.18 34.09 4.27
N GLY A 105 -26.30 34.21 3.56
CA GLY A 105 -26.57 35.33 2.65
C GLY A 105 -26.65 36.68 3.37
N HIS A 106 -27.36 36.74 4.50
CA HIS A 106 -27.40 37.97 5.31
C HIS A 106 -26.02 38.36 5.82
N PHE A 107 -25.24 37.39 6.30
CA PHE A 107 -23.89 37.65 6.77
C PHE A 107 -22.94 38.08 5.67
N ALA A 108 -22.95 37.40 4.52
CA ALA A 108 -22.04 37.66 3.39
C ALA A 108 -22.32 38.99 2.68
N THR A 109 -23.56 39.50 2.75
CA THR A 109 -23.96 40.75 2.12
C THR A 109 -23.90 41.97 3.05
N THR A 110 -23.69 41.76 4.36
CA THR A 110 -23.60 42.84 5.34
C THR A 110 -22.16 43.34 5.47
N PRO A 111 -21.91 44.66 5.44
CA PRO A 111 -20.58 45.22 5.63
C PRO A 111 -19.96 44.79 6.99
N PRO A 112 -18.66 44.42 7.03
CA PRO A 112 -18.00 44.04 8.27
C PRO A 112 -18.07 45.11 9.37
N GLU A 113 -18.10 46.38 8.96
CA GLU A 113 -18.22 47.55 9.84
C GLU A 113 -19.53 47.53 10.64
N GLU A 114 -20.64 47.16 9.98
CA GLU A 114 -21.95 47.03 10.62
C GLU A 114 -21.99 45.85 11.58
N LEU A 115 -21.39 44.71 11.21
CA LEU A 115 -21.32 43.52 12.06
C LEU A 115 -20.46 43.74 13.32
N CYS A 116 -19.41 44.56 13.22
CA CYS A 116 -18.57 44.94 14.37
C CYS A 116 -19.28 45.87 15.36
N THR A 117 -20.40 46.51 14.99
CA THR A 117 -21.19 47.32 15.94
C THR A 117 -22.02 46.47 16.90
N ILE A 118 -22.18 45.17 16.61
CA ILE A 118 -22.95 44.24 17.41
C ILE A 118 -22.17 43.91 18.69
N ARG A 119 -22.77 44.22 19.85
CA ARG A 119 -22.12 44.02 21.15
C ARG A 119 -21.77 42.54 21.37
N GLY A 120 -20.48 42.27 21.52
CA GLY A 120 -19.94 40.92 21.73
C GLY A 120 -19.36 40.26 20.47
N VAL A 121 -19.34 40.97 19.34
CA VAL A 121 -18.64 40.55 18.12
C VAL A 121 -17.32 41.30 18.04
N ASP A 122 -16.20 40.58 18.19
CA ASP A 122 -14.87 41.15 17.98
C ASP A 122 -14.41 40.97 16.53
N ALA A 123 -13.54 41.87 16.05
CA ALA A 123 -13.08 41.89 14.67
C ALA A 123 -12.27 40.64 14.27
N ASP A 124 -11.59 40.00 15.23
CA ASP A 124 -10.84 38.76 14.98
C ASP A 124 -11.78 37.57 14.80
N ALA A 125 -12.85 37.49 15.59
CA ALA A 125 -13.84 36.44 15.56
C ALA A 125 -14.77 36.60 14.35
N LEU A 126 -15.08 37.84 13.96
CA LEU A 126 -15.74 38.13 12.69
C LEU A 126 -14.87 37.70 11.50
N ARG A 127 -13.56 37.95 11.54
CA ARG A 127 -12.62 37.52 10.50
C ARG A 127 -12.57 35.99 10.39
N ARG A 128 -12.50 35.28 11.51
CA ARG A 128 -12.51 33.80 11.53
C ARG A 128 -13.83 33.25 11.00
N LEU A 129 -14.96 33.80 11.44
CA LEU A 129 -16.27 33.39 10.95
C LEU A 129 -16.42 33.69 9.45
N SER A 130 -15.92 34.82 8.98
CA SER A 130 -15.91 35.15 7.55
C SER A 130 -15.07 34.15 6.75
N GLN A 131 -13.94 33.70 7.29
CA GLN A 131 -13.15 32.64 6.66
C GLN A 131 -13.86 31.29 6.65
N GLU A 132 -14.63 30.96 7.69
CA GLU A 132 -15.41 29.71 7.74
C GLU A 132 -16.65 29.74 6.84
N VAL A 133 -17.33 30.88 6.76
CA VAL A 133 -18.59 31.07 6.02
C VAL A 133 -18.35 31.34 4.53
N LEU A 134 -17.28 32.07 4.20
CA LEU A 134 -16.87 32.37 2.82
C LEU A 134 -15.81 31.41 2.30
N ALA A 135 -15.34 30.45 3.12
CA ALA A 135 -14.64 29.30 2.58
C ALA A 135 -15.57 28.64 1.55
N PRO A 136 -15.12 28.42 0.30
CA PRO A 136 -15.93 27.71 -0.67
C PRO A 136 -16.39 26.41 -0.03
N ILE A 137 -17.71 26.18 0.02
CA ILE A 137 -18.25 24.88 0.43
C ILE A 137 -17.55 23.88 -0.47
N PRO A 138 -16.71 23.01 0.10
CA PRO A 138 -15.81 22.28 -0.75
C PRO A 138 -16.66 21.22 -1.45
N ASN A 139 -16.92 21.44 -2.74
CA ASN A 139 -17.78 20.59 -3.56
C ASN A 139 -17.25 19.17 -3.45
N GLY A 140 -18.14 18.18 -3.25
CA GLY A 140 -17.74 16.78 -3.21
C GLY A 140 -16.97 16.32 -4.45
N SER A 141 -17.16 16.99 -5.60
CA SER A 141 -16.36 16.80 -6.82
C SER A 141 -15.09 17.66 -6.87
N ALA A 142 -15.12 18.93 -6.41
CA ALA A 142 -13.93 19.81 -6.43
C ALA A 142 -12.91 19.53 -5.31
N LEU A 143 -13.27 18.68 -4.34
CA LEU A 143 -12.36 18.13 -3.33
C LEU A 143 -11.63 16.87 -3.79
N LEU A 144 -12.14 16.22 -4.84
CA LEU A 144 -11.52 15.03 -5.36
C LEU A 144 -10.46 15.48 -6.39
N PRO A 145 -9.23 14.97 -6.29
CA PRO A 145 -8.23 15.08 -7.34
C PRO A 145 -8.82 14.68 -8.70
N ASP A 146 -8.37 15.31 -9.79
CA ASP A 146 -8.84 15.02 -11.15
C ASP A 146 -8.70 13.53 -11.48
N GLU A 147 -7.65 12.87 -10.96
CA GLU A 147 -7.42 11.44 -11.13
C GLU A 147 -8.53 10.56 -10.52
N LEU A 148 -9.18 11.05 -9.46
CA LEU A 148 -10.32 10.37 -8.83
C LEU A 148 -11.62 10.66 -9.56
N LEU A 149 -11.75 11.80 -10.23
CA LEU A 149 -12.88 12.12 -11.09
C LEU A 149 -12.83 11.32 -12.39
N GLU A 150 -11.65 11.08 -12.93
CA GLU A 150 -11.42 10.29 -14.14
C GLU A 150 -11.46 8.77 -13.91
N LEU A 151 -11.49 8.32 -12.64
CA LEU A 151 -11.53 6.90 -12.30
C LEU A 151 -12.76 6.23 -12.92
N ARG A 152 -12.52 5.13 -13.64
CA ARG A 152 -13.60 4.41 -14.32
C ARG A 152 -14.44 3.61 -13.33
N LEU A 153 -15.77 3.63 -13.54
CA LEU A 153 -16.72 2.95 -12.67
C LEU A 153 -16.64 1.42 -12.75
N ASP A 154 -16.09 0.86 -13.83
CA ASP A 154 -15.85 -0.59 -13.96
C ASP A 154 -14.64 -1.09 -13.16
N GLU A 155 -13.81 -0.18 -12.65
CA GLU A 155 -12.73 -0.49 -11.70
C GLU A 155 -13.21 -0.50 -10.25
N LEU A 156 -14.44 -0.04 -9.98
CA LEU A 156 -15.08 -0.04 -8.68
C LEU A 156 -15.93 -1.31 -8.46
N ILE A 157 -15.89 -1.86 -7.25
CA ILE A 157 -16.72 -3.01 -6.86
C ILE A 157 -18.10 -2.50 -6.47
N LEU A 158 -18.94 -2.21 -7.45
CA LEU A 158 -20.29 -1.70 -7.24
C LEU A 158 -21.33 -2.84 -7.14
N PRO A 159 -22.42 -2.68 -6.38
CA PRO A 159 -23.54 -3.62 -6.40
C PRO A 159 -24.18 -3.70 -7.79
N ASP A 160 -24.70 -4.87 -8.18
CA ASP A 160 -25.33 -5.09 -9.49
C ASP A 160 -26.44 -4.08 -9.81
N THR A 161 -27.16 -3.63 -8.79
CA THR A 161 -28.20 -2.59 -8.92
C THR A 161 -27.61 -1.25 -9.35
N ALA A 162 -26.47 -0.85 -8.79
CA ALA A 162 -25.76 0.38 -9.17
C ALA A 162 -25.08 0.23 -10.54
N VAL A 163 -24.45 -0.93 -10.81
CA VAL A 163 -23.81 -1.22 -12.12
C VAL A 163 -24.82 -1.11 -13.27
N ARG A 164 -26.03 -1.63 -13.08
CA ARG A 164 -27.08 -1.56 -14.09
C ARG A 164 -27.51 -0.12 -14.37
N VAL A 165 -27.82 0.65 -13.33
CA VAL A 165 -28.26 2.06 -13.46
C VAL A 165 -27.18 2.93 -14.10
N VAL A 166 -25.92 2.73 -13.71
CA VAL A 166 -24.74 3.41 -14.26
C VAL A 166 -24.59 3.11 -15.76
N ARG A 167 -24.70 1.84 -16.16
CA ARG A 167 -24.59 1.42 -17.57
C ARG A 167 -25.75 1.91 -18.43
N GLU A 168 -26.99 1.86 -17.92
CA GLU A 168 -28.17 2.34 -18.62
C GLU A 168 -28.10 3.84 -18.94
N ARG A 169 -27.37 4.61 -18.11
CA ARG A 169 -27.14 6.05 -18.31
C ARG A 169 -25.83 6.41 -19.00
N GLY A 170 -25.03 5.41 -19.39
CA GLY A 170 -23.75 5.63 -20.07
C GLY A 170 -22.71 6.36 -19.23
N LEU A 171 -22.82 6.32 -17.90
CA LEU A 171 -21.86 6.92 -16.99
C LEU A 171 -20.61 6.02 -16.95
N THR A 172 -19.45 6.61 -17.16
CA THR A 172 -18.19 5.86 -17.30
C THR A 172 -17.21 6.15 -16.18
N THR A 173 -17.30 7.33 -15.57
CA THR A 173 -16.36 7.80 -14.55
C THR A 173 -17.05 8.19 -13.24
N VAL A 174 -16.27 8.28 -12.17
CA VAL A 174 -16.73 8.83 -10.88
C VAL A 174 -17.21 10.27 -11.03
N GLY A 175 -16.56 11.07 -11.88
CA GLY A 175 -16.98 12.42 -12.22
C GLY A 175 -18.37 12.47 -12.86
N ASP A 176 -18.64 11.57 -13.81
CA ASP A 176 -19.96 11.44 -14.45
C ASP A 176 -21.04 11.11 -13.40
N LEU A 177 -20.70 10.22 -12.46
CA LEU A 177 -21.62 9.76 -11.41
C LEU A 177 -21.96 10.85 -10.40
N LEU A 178 -20.96 11.60 -9.93
CA LEU A 178 -21.16 12.72 -9.00
C LEU A 178 -21.89 13.90 -9.66
N SER A 179 -21.69 14.08 -10.98
CA SER A 179 -22.43 15.07 -11.76
C SER A 179 -23.89 14.66 -11.92
N ALA A 180 -24.16 13.39 -12.23
CA ALA A 180 -25.52 12.86 -12.33
C ALA A 180 -26.29 12.92 -11.01
N GLU A 181 -25.64 12.66 -9.88
CA GLU A 181 -26.23 12.79 -8.53
C GLU A 181 -26.65 14.23 -8.22
N ARG A 182 -25.89 15.21 -8.71
CA ARG A 182 -26.20 16.63 -8.52
C ARG A 182 -27.44 17.03 -9.31
N ASP A 183 -27.54 16.57 -10.55
CA ASP A 183 -28.63 16.94 -11.46
C ASP A 183 -29.93 16.19 -11.12
N GLU A 184 -29.85 14.97 -10.58
CA GLU A 184 -31.01 14.15 -10.23
C GLU A 184 -30.76 13.33 -8.95
N PRO A 185 -31.00 13.89 -7.74
CA PRO A 185 -30.58 13.30 -6.46
C PRO A 185 -31.22 11.95 -6.10
N ASP A 186 -32.27 11.52 -6.80
CA ASP A 186 -32.97 10.25 -6.57
C ASP A 186 -32.64 9.16 -7.62
N PHE A 187 -31.66 9.39 -8.51
CA PHE A 187 -31.38 8.45 -9.60
C PHE A 187 -30.79 7.11 -9.13
N LEU A 188 -30.16 7.09 -7.94
CA LEU A 188 -29.78 5.89 -7.22
C LEU A 188 -30.61 5.80 -5.95
N ASP A 189 -31.05 4.59 -5.60
CA ASP A 189 -31.66 4.38 -4.29
C ASP A 189 -30.64 4.67 -3.17
N PRO A 190 -31.10 5.00 -1.95
CA PRO A 190 -30.19 5.36 -0.84
C PRO A 190 -29.14 4.28 -0.54
N ILE A 191 -29.47 3.00 -0.83
CA ILE A 191 -28.61 1.85 -0.63
C ILE A 191 -27.49 1.82 -1.69
N GLY A 192 -27.83 1.99 -2.97
CA GLY A 192 -26.89 2.06 -4.08
C GLY A 192 -25.97 3.27 -3.98
N LEU A 193 -26.52 4.43 -3.60
CA LEU A 193 -25.73 5.63 -3.37
C LEU A 193 -24.75 5.48 -2.20
N ALA A 194 -25.19 4.88 -1.09
CA ALA A 194 -24.32 4.59 0.05
C ALA A 194 -23.20 3.60 -0.33
N ALA A 195 -23.49 2.62 -1.19
CA ALA A 195 -22.50 1.66 -1.67
C ALA A 195 -21.44 2.33 -2.57
N VAL A 196 -21.88 3.16 -3.52
CA VAL A 196 -21.01 4.00 -4.37
C VAL A 196 -20.12 4.88 -3.52
N ARG A 197 -20.70 5.68 -2.60
CA ARG A 197 -19.94 6.57 -1.71
C ARG A 197 -18.96 5.80 -0.83
N ARG A 198 -19.30 4.59 -0.41
CA ARG A 198 -18.41 3.72 0.39
C ARG A 198 -17.25 3.18 -0.44
N GLU A 199 -17.44 2.88 -1.73
CA GLU A 199 -16.35 2.46 -2.61
C GLU A 199 -15.49 3.62 -3.09
N ILE A 200 -16.07 4.79 -3.36
CA ILE A 200 -15.31 6.01 -3.60
C ILE A 200 -14.50 6.34 -2.35
N ALA A 201 -15.10 6.33 -1.16
CA ALA A 201 -14.38 6.56 0.09
C ALA A 201 -13.30 5.50 0.36
N ARG A 202 -13.52 4.22 -0.02
CA ARG A 202 -12.47 3.19 0.05
C ARG A 202 -11.35 3.45 -0.96
N THR A 203 -11.67 3.90 -2.17
CA THR A 203 -10.69 4.18 -3.22
C THR A 203 -9.91 5.46 -2.94
N VAL A 204 -10.57 6.48 -2.39
CA VAL A 204 -9.96 7.68 -1.84
C VAL A 204 -9.07 7.31 -0.66
N ARG A 205 -9.52 6.52 0.32
CA ARG A 205 -8.64 6.04 1.42
C ARG A 205 -7.45 5.24 0.90
N ARG A 206 -7.66 4.43 -0.14
CA ARG A 206 -6.59 3.75 -0.88
C ARG A 206 -5.68 4.73 -1.62
N GLY A 207 -6.11 5.93 -2.00
CA GLY A 207 -5.31 6.93 -2.73
C GLY A 207 -4.69 8.03 -1.85
N THR A 208 -5.29 8.32 -0.69
CA THR A 208 -4.87 9.35 0.27
C THR A 208 -3.99 8.83 1.38
N ASP A 209 -3.76 7.52 1.47
CA ASP A 209 -2.59 7.03 2.20
C ASP A 209 -1.35 7.56 1.45
N PRO A 210 -0.47 8.35 2.07
CA PRO A 210 0.70 8.95 1.42
C PRO A 210 1.73 7.92 0.88
N ILE A 211 1.40 6.63 0.94
CA ILE A 211 2.24 5.50 0.54
C ILE A 211 1.65 4.73 -0.67
N VAL A 212 0.37 4.92 -1.01
CA VAL A 212 -0.24 4.15 -2.11
C VAL A 212 0.04 4.71 -3.52
N PRO A 213 0.39 6.00 -3.75
CA PRO A 213 0.88 6.43 -5.07
C PRO A 213 2.26 5.87 -5.41
N THR A 214 3.05 5.42 -4.43
CA THR A 214 4.43 4.95 -4.64
C THR A 214 4.56 3.45 -4.89
N LEU A 215 3.50 2.65 -4.71
CA LEU A 215 3.42 1.30 -5.27
C LEU A 215 2.93 1.38 -6.73
N GLY A 216 3.57 2.25 -7.52
CA GLY A 216 3.47 2.26 -8.97
C GLY A 216 4.12 1.01 -9.58
N ARG A 217 4.15 0.94 -10.91
CA ARG A 217 4.71 -0.17 -11.73
C ARG A 217 6.16 -0.58 -11.40
N GLU A 218 6.82 0.11 -10.47
CA GLU A 218 8.15 -0.17 -9.93
C GLU A 218 8.08 -0.35 -8.40
N SER A 219 7.28 -1.29 -7.90
CA SER A 219 7.10 -1.46 -6.45
C SER A 219 8.38 -1.99 -5.78
N LEU A 220 9.06 -1.12 -5.03
CA LEU A 220 10.27 -1.38 -4.24
C LEU A 220 9.89 -2.07 -2.91
N PHE A 221 10.74 -2.99 -2.44
CA PHE A 221 10.55 -3.70 -1.16
C PHE A 221 10.73 -2.78 0.06
N GLU A 222 11.66 -1.83 -0.02
CA GLU A 222 12.03 -0.93 1.08
C GLU A 222 10.88 0.04 1.47
N PRO A 223 10.17 0.69 0.53
CA PRO A 223 9.00 1.50 0.87
C PRO A 223 7.85 0.71 1.49
N LEU A 224 7.61 -0.53 1.04
CA LEU A 224 6.64 -1.42 1.69
C LEU A 224 7.05 -1.69 3.13
N LEU A 225 8.30 -2.07 3.34
CA LEU A 225 8.81 -2.36 4.68
C LEU A 225 8.76 -1.13 5.59
N ALA A 226 9.16 0.04 5.11
CA ALA A 226 9.09 1.29 5.85
C ALA A 226 7.64 1.63 6.24
N CYS A 227 6.68 1.43 5.33
CA CYS A 227 5.26 1.57 5.60
C CYS A 227 4.78 0.66 6.72
N LEU A 228 5.16 -0.62 6.70
CA LEU A 228 4.74 -1.58 7.72
C LEU A 228 5.36 -1.24 9.08
N LEU A 229 6.63 -0.83 9.10
CA LEU A 229 7.35 -0.46 10.32
C LEU A 229 6.81 0.82 10.96
N ASP A 230 6.39 1.81 10.17
CA ASP A 230 5.79 3.07 10.67
C ASP A 230 4.44 2.86 11.38
N ARG A 231 3.79 1.71 11.12
CA ARG A 231 2.43 1.40 11.59
C ARG A 231 2.39 0.47 12.80
N ILE A 232 3.56 0.07 13.31
CA ILE A 232 3.69 -0.81 14.47
C ILE A 232 4.64 -0.21 15.49
N GLU A 233 4.43 -0.54 16.77
CA GLU A 233 5.32 -0.10 17.85
C GLU A 233 6.74 -0.68 17.70
N ASP A 234 7.75 0.01 18.24
CA ASP A 234 9.17 -0.36 18.15
C ASP A 234 9.45 -1.84 18.51
N ALA A 235 8.76 -2.38 19.52
CA ALA A 235 8.94 -3.78 19.93
C ALA A 235 8.41 -4.77 18.86
N ALA A 236 7.29 -4.46 18.23
CA ALA A 236 6.74 -5.24 17.13
C ALA A 236 7.56 -5.04 15.84
N GLY A 237 8.06 -3.82 15.60
CA GLY A 237 8.99 -3.52 14.53
C GLY A 237 10.28 -4.34 14.64
N LEU A 238 10.86 -4.41 15.84
CA LEU A 238 12.03 -5.26 16.09
C LEU A 238 11.71 -6.73 15.81
N LEU A 239 10.57 -7.25 16.31
CA LEU A 239 10.15 -8.62 16.05
C LEU A 239 10.05 -8.91 14.54
N LEU A 240 9.42 -8.02 13.77
CA LEU A 240 9.32 -8.11 12.31
C LEU A 240 10.71 -8.23 11.66
N THR A 241 11.60 -7.31 12.00
CA THR A 241 12.99 -7.26 11.49
C THR A 241 13.77 -8.54 11.82
N LEU A 242 13.60 -9.09 13.03
CA LEU A 242 14.22 -10.35 13.46
C LEU A 242 13.71 -11.55 12.65
N ARG A 243 12.40 -11.59 12.37
CA ARG A 243 11.77 -12.72 11.68
C ARG A 243 12.12 -12.78 10.20
N ILE A 244 12.23 -11.63 9.54
CA ILE A 244 12.55 -11.59 8.11
C ILE A 244 14.07 -11.49 7.86
N GLY A 245 14.84 -11.01 8.84
CA GLY A 245 16.30 -11.01 8.84
C GLY A 245 16.93 -9.86 8.05
N LEU A 246 16.56 -8.61 8.39
CA LEU A 246 17.08 -7.39 7.74
C LEU A 246 18.41 -6.89 8.30
N ASP A 247 18.66 -7.00 9.61
CA ASP A 247 19.93 -6.55 10.19
C ASP A 247 20.85 -7.73 10.55
N GLN A 248 20.27 -8.92 10.62
CA GLN A 248 20.91 -10.15 11.03
C GLN A 248 20.19 -11.35 10.40
N PRO A 249 20.76 -12.57 10.45
CA PRO A 249 20.07 -13.77 9.97
C PRO A 249 18.67 -13.90 10.60
N ALA A 250 17.69 -14.29 9.80
CA ALA A 250 16.33 -14.49 10.27
C ALA A 250 16.30 -15.50 11.42
N LYS A 251 15.58 -15.14 12.50
CA LYS A 251 15.45 -15.95 13.70
C LYS A 251 14.08 -16.59 13.77
N GLN A 252 14.02 -17.84 14.20
CA GLN A 252 12.77 -18.54 14.49
C GLN A 252 12.20 -18.09 15.84
N PRO A 253 10.89 -18.27 16.10
CA PRO A 253 10.25 -17.85 17.34
C PRO A 253 10.95 -18.37 18.59
N TRP A 254 11.35 -19.65 18.61
CA TRP A 254 12.11 -20.25 19.72
C TRP A 254 13.49 -19.60 19.95
N GLN A 255 14.17 -19.13 18.90
CA GLN A 255 15.46 -18.44 19.01
C GLN A 255 15.28 -17.05 19.64
N ILE A 256 14.26 -16.32 19.18
CA ILE A 256 13.90 -15.00 19.73
C ILE A 256 13.50 -15.15 21.20
N ALA A 257 12.69 -16.15 21.51
CA ALA A 257 12.26 -16.46 22.87
C ALA A 257 13.46 -16.74 23.81
N ALA A 258 14.42 -17.54 23.35
CA ALA A 258 15.64 -17.84 24.10
C ALA A 258 16.49 -16.58 24.35
N GLU A 259 16.69 -15.74 23.33
CA GLU A 259 17.47 -14.50 23.45
C GLU A 259 16.80 -13.47 24.36
N GLN A 260 15.47 -13.35 24.29
CA GLN A 260 14.69 -12.41 25.10
C GLN A 260 14.33 -12.96 26.48
N ARG A 261 14.68 -14.21 26.79
CA ARG A 261 14.31 -14.93 28.03
C ARG A 261 12.79 -14.95 28.27
N ARG A 262 12.03 -15.24 27.21
CA ARG A 262 10.56 -15.35 27.22
C ARG A 262 10.13 -16.73 26.75
N ALA A 263 8.87 -17.09 26.99
CA ALA A 263 8.31 -18.32 26.41
C ALA A 263 8.07 -18.15 24.91
N GLU A 264 8.28 -19.21 24.12
CA GLU A 264 8.01 -19.21 22.67
C GLU A 264 6.55 -18.84 22.36
N ALA A 265 5.61 -19.31 23.18
CA ALA A 265 4.20 -18.98 23.06
C ALA A 265 3.92 -17.46 23.15
N GLU A 266 4.71 -16.72 23.95
CA GLU A 266 4.57 -15.27 24.03
C GLU A 266 5.04 -14.57 22.76
N VAL A 267 6.10 -15.08 22.13
CA VAL A 267 6.60 -14.55 20.85
C VAL A 267 5.57 -14.79 19.74
N LEU A 268 5.00 -16.00 19.67
CA LEU A 268 3.94 -16.33 18.70
C LEU A 268 2.66 -15.50 18.91
N ALA A 269 2.30 -15.22 20.17
CA ALA A 269 1.20 -14.33 20.50
C ALA A 269 1.49 -12.89 20.06
N ALA A 270 2.71 -12.39 20.29
CA ALA A 270 3.15 -11.07 19.82
C ALA A 270 3.15 -10.97 18.29
N GLU A 271 3.60 -12.00 17.57
CA GLU A 271 3.51 -12.04 16.11
C GLU A 271 2.06 -11.97 15.60
N THR A 272 1.15 -12.68 16.27
CA THR A 272 -0.27 -12.69 15.91
C THR A 272 -0.92 -11.33 16.17
N ALA A 273 -0.57 -10.68 17.28
CA ALA A 273 -1.01 -9.31 17.57
C ALA A 273 -0.48 -8.31 16.54
N MET A 274 0.80 -8.41 16.18
CA MET A 274 1.42 -7.58 15.15
C MET A 274 0.74 -7.75 13.78
N ARG A 275 0.50 -9.00 13.34
CA ARG A 275 -0.22 -9.28 12.09
C ARG A 275 -1.61 -8.66 12.09
N ARG A 276 -2.33 -8.79 13.21
CA ARG A 276 -3.68 -8.23 13.34
C ARG A 276 -3.67 -6.70 13.26
N LEU A 277 -2.74 -6.04 13.95
CA LEU A 277 -2.57 -4.59 13.88
C LEU A 277 -2.28 -4.13 12.44
N LEU A 278 -1.35 -4.81 11.75
CA LEU A 278 -1.05 -4.53 10.35
C LEU A 278 -2.25 -4.78 9.43
N ALA A 279 -3.06 -5.81 9.69
CA ALA A 279 -4.28 -6.06 8.94
C ALA A 279 -5.32 -4.95 9.13
N GLU A 280 -5.43 -4.41 10.35
CA GLU A 280 -6.34 -3.31 10.68
C GLU A 280 -5.87 -1.98 10.05
N GLU A 281 -4.58 -1.64 10.16
CA GLU A 281 -4.00 -0.36 9.74
C GLU A 281 -3.54 -0.31 8.28
N CYS A 282 -3.15 -1.46 7.69
CA CYS A 282 -2.52 -1.55 6.36
C CYS A 282 -3.27 -2.48 5.40
N SER A 283 -4.55 -2.79 5.64
CA SER A 283 -5.35 -3.76 4.84
C SER A 283 -5.16 -3.61 3.33
N ALA A 284 -5.25 -2.39 2.79
CA ALA A 284 -5.13 -2.14 1.35
C ALA A 284 -3.73 -2.47 0.79
N VAL A 285 -2.68 -2.17 1.56
CA VAL A 285 -1.29 -2.47 1.20
C VAL A 285 -1.06 -3.98 1.24
N LEU A 286 -1.57 -4.65 2.29
CA LEU A 286 -1.49 -6.10 2.43
C LEU A 286 -2.27 -6.85 1.34
N ASP A 287 -3.47 -6.38 0.98
CA ASP A 287 -4.26 -6.95 -0.11
C ASP A 287 -3.56 -6.82 -1.46
N ARG A 288 -2.89 -5.69 -1.71
CA ARG A 288 -2.07 -5.50 -2.91
C ARG A 288 -0.86 -6.43 -2.86
N PHE A 289 -0.18 -6.53 -1.72
CA PHE A 289 0.97 -7.41 -1.54
C PHE A 289 0.60 -8.88 -1.80
N ALA A 290 -0.47 -9.37 -1.16
CA ALA A 290 -0.97 -10.72 -1.34
C ALA A 290 -1.33 -11.01 -2.80
N ARG A 291 -1.98 -10.08 -3.51
CA ARG A 291 -2.28 -10.23 -4.95
C ARG A 291 -1.01 -10.34 -5.80
N THR A 292 0.00 -9.51 -5.52
CA THR A 292 1.30 -9.60 -6.22
C THR A 292 1.95 -10.95 -5.97
N ILE A 293 1.99 -11.41 -4.71
CA ILE A 293 2.55 -12.73 -4.36
C ILE A 293 1.82 -13.85 -5.09
N ARG A 294 0.48 -13.86 -5.07
CA ARG A 294 -0.33 -14.87 -5.77
C ARG A 294 -0.10 -14.84 -7.28
N SER A 295 0.03 -13.65 -7.87
CA SER A 295 0.32 -13.50 -9.30
C SER A 295 1.70 -14.03 -9.66
N GLU A 296 2.73 -13.77 -8.85
CA GLU A 296 4.08 -14.28 -9.09
C GLU A 296 4.14 -15.79 -8.88
N LEU A 297 3.53 -16.32 -7.81
CA LEU A 297 3.42 -17.76 -7.57
C LEU A 297 2.68 -18.46 -8.71
N ALA A 298 1.59 -17.91 -9.22
CA ALA A 298 0.88 -18.47 -10.37
C ALA A 298 1.74 -18.50 -11.64
N ALA A 299 2.62 -17.51 -11.82
CA ALA A 299 3.55 -17.47 -12.95
C ALA A 299 4.72 -18.47 -12.83
N THR A 300 4.98 -18.98 -11.62
CA THR A 300 6.10 -19.90 -11.32
C THR A 300 5.61 -21.24 -10.77
N ASP A 301 4.41 -21.68 -11.16
CA ASP A 301 3.81 -22.97 -10.78
C ASP A 301 3.77 -23.23 -9.27
N ALA A 302 3.44 -22.18 -8.52
CA ALA A 302 3.29 -22.13 -7.07
C ALA A 302 4.58 -22.27 -6.24
N ILE A 303 5.76 -22.16 -6.87
CA ILE A 303 7.03 -21.99 -6.15
C ILE A 303 7.74 -20.73 -6.61
N LEU A 304 8.09 -19.88 -5.65
CA LEU A 304 8.93 -18.72 -5.89
C LEU A 304 10.26 -18.85 -5.15
N THR A 305 11.36 -18.83 -5.89
CA THR A 305 12.70 -18.68 -5.35
C THR A 305 13.20 -17.27 -5.63
N PRO A 306 14.19 -16.74 -4.88
CA PRO A 306 14.75 -15.42 -5.16
C PRO A 306 15.24 -15.28 -6.62
N ASP A 307 15.79 -16.35 -7.19
CA ASP A 307 16.26 -16.39 -8.59
C ASP A 307 15.13 -16.35 -9.63
N ARG A 308 13.89 -16.73 -9.24
CA ARG A 308 12.71 -16.77 -10.12
C ARG A 308 11.77 -15.59 -9.90
N ALA A 309 12.04 -14.71 -8.93
CA ALA A 309 11.24 -13.52 -8.68
C ALA A 309 11.32 -12.53 -9.85
N THR A 310 10.22 -11.83 -10.11
CA THR A 310 10.14 -10.87 -11.22
C THR A 310 11.15 -9.75 -11.01
N PRO A 311 12.10 -9.50 -11.94
CA PRO A 311 13.07 -8.42 -11.79
C PRO A 311 12.38 -7.06 -11.66
N GLY A 312 12.79 -6.26 -10.68
CA GLY A 312 12.17 -4.99 -10.34
C GLY A 312 10.84 -5.10 -9.59
N GLY A 313 10.33 -6.31 -9.37
CA GLY A 313 9.13 -6.61 -8.62
C GLY A 313 9.31 -6.51 -7.10
N LEU A 314 8.22 -6.71 -6.38
CA LEU A 314 8.16 -6.56 -4.92
C LEU A 314 8.91 -7.68 -4.18
N LEU A 315 9.01 -8.84 -4.82
CA LEU A 315 9.73 -10.01 -4.31
C LEU A 315 11.15 -10.12 -4.88
N ASP A 316 11.61 -9.10 -5.65
CA ASP A 316 12.93 -9.08 -6.27
C ASP A 316 14.04 -8.99 -5.21
N PRO A 317 14.90 -10.02 -5.08
CA PRO A 317 16.03 -10.00 -4.16
C PRO A 317 17.10 -8.96 -4.50
N GLY A 318 17.16 -8.50 -5.75
CA GLY A 318 18.11 -7.48 -6.20
C GLY A 318 17.90 -6.13 -5.50
N ARG A 319 16.70 -5.90 -4.97
CA ARG A 319 16.32 -4.65 -4.30
C ARG A 319 16.63 -4.67 -2.80
N ALA A 320 16.34 -5.78 -2.11
CA ALA A 320 16.66 -5.99 -0.69
C ALA A 320 18.17 -6.03 -0.36
N GLY A 321 19.04 -6.00 -1.37
CA GLY A 321 20.49 -6.15 -1.23
C GLY A 321 20.92 -7.60 -1.00
N ARG A 322 22.17 -7.92 -1.37
CA ARG A 322 22.68 -9.31 -1.34
C ARG A 322 22.59 -9.99 0.03
N ALA A 323 22.62 -9.23 1.12
CA ALA A 323 22.58 -9.76 2.48
C ALA A 323 21.16 -10.20 2.92
N HIS A 324 20.10 -9.72 2.26
CA HIS A 324 18.70 -9.94 2.68
C HIS A 324 17.87 -10.54 1.54
N ARG A 325 18.51 -11.38 0.73
CA ARG A 325 17.97 -11.97 -0.49
C ARG A 325 16.56 -12.57 -0.33
N ASP A 326 16.31 -13.25 0.79
CA ASP A 326 15.03 -13.92 1.03
C ASP A 326 14.05 -13.10 1.89
N ALA A 327 14.44 -11.90 2.34
CA ALA A 327 13.61 -11.10 3.25
C ALA A 327 12.21 -10.81 2.68
N PRO A 328 12.03 -10.49 1.37
CA PRO A 328 10.69 -10.32 0.80
C PRO A 328 9.82 -11.58 0.88
N LEU A 329 10.42 -12.75 0.64
CA LEU A 329 9.73 -14.04 0.70
C LEU A 329 9.37 -14.42 2.14
N ARG A 330 10.28 -14.17 3.10
CA ARG A 330 10.02 -14.38 4.53
C ARG A 330 8.93 -13.44 5.04
N LEU A 331 8.91 -12.19 4.56
CA LEU A 331 7.87 -11.22 4.89
C LEU A 331 6.50 -11.72 4.41
N ALA A 332 6.41 -12.22 3.18
CA ALA A 332 5.18 -12.81 2.65
C ALA A 332 4.65 -13.95 3.53
N ALA A 333 5.49 -14.93 3.86
CA ALA A 333 5.11 -16.05 4.72
C ALA A 333 4.79 -15.65 6.18
N LEU A 334 5.43 -14.59 6.69
CA LEU A 334 5.17 -14.09 8.04
C LEU A 334 3.82 -13.37 8.13
N LEU A 335 3.45 -12.60 7.10
CA LEU A 335 2.22 -11.81 7.09
C LEU A 335 0.98 -12.66 6.75
N PHE A 336 1.13 -13.68 5.89
CA PHE A 336 0.04 -14.54 5.44
C PHE A 336 0.33 -16.03 5.71
N PRO A 337 0.44 -16.46 6.98
CA PRO A 337 0.84 -17.82 7.33
C PRO A 337 -0.15 -18.91 6.90
N ASP A 338 -1.42 -18.53 6.70
CA ASP A 338 -2.49 -19.44 6.24
C ASP A 338 -2.51 -19.62 4.72
N GLU A 339 -1.73 -18.80 3.98
CA GLU A 339 -1.68 -18.82 2.52
C GLU A 339 -0.32 -19.24 1.99
N PHE A 340 0.76 -18.76 2.63
CA PHE A 340 2.11 -18.95 2.11
C PHE A 340 3.02 -19.62 3.12
N TYR A 341 3.94 -20.43 2.61
CA TYR A 341 4.96 -21.07 3.41
C TYR A 341 6.34 -20.81 2.81
N PHE A 342 7.24 -20.29 3.64
CA PHE A 342 8.65 -20.12 3.30
C PHE A 342 9.49 -21.18 4.02
N HIS A 343 10.26 -21.95 3.24
CA HIS A 343 11.17 -22.96 3.74
C HIS A 343 12.40 -23.04 2.84
N ASP A 344 13.60 -23.25 3.39
CA ASP A 344 14.83 -23.52 2.63
C ASP A 344 15.03 -22.68 1.33
N GLY A 345 14.76 -21.37 1.39
CA GLY A 345 14.98 -20.44 0.27
C GLY A 345 13.91 -20.44 -0.83
N PHE A 346 12.73 -21.03 -0.60
CA PHE A 346 11.57 -20.88 -1.49
C PHE A 346 10.31 -20.50 -0.72
N LEU A 347 9.42 -19.79 -1.40
CA LEU A 347 8.05 -19.51 -0.99
C LEU A 347 7.10 -20.40 -1.81
N SER A 348 6.07 -20.94 -1.18
CA SER A 348 5.00 -21.68 -1.85
C SER A 348 3.62 -21.23 -1.36
N ASP A 349 2.60 -21.52 -2.16
CA ASP A 349 1.17 -21.35 -1.79
C ASP A 349 0.63 -22.49 -0.91
N CYS A 350 1.51 -23.40 -0.47
CA CYS A 350 1.15 -24.56 0.34
C CYS A 350 1.41 -24.24 1.82
N PRO A 351 0.38 -23.97 2.65
CA PRO A 351 0.57 -23.51 4.02
C PRO A 351 1.36 -24.52 4.88
N PRO A 352 1.97 -24.10 6.00
CA PRO A 352 2.89 -24.92 6.80
C PRO A 352 2.33 -26.29 7.21
N GLU A 353 1.06 -26.34 7.63
CA GLU A 353 0.40 -27.58 8.01
C GLU A 353 0.22 -28.53 6.82
N ARG A 354 -0.22 -27.99 5.68
CA ARG A 354 -0.41 -28.76 4.46
C ARG A 354 0.92 -29.27 3.94
N HIS A 355 1.94 -28.43 3.92
CA HIS A 355 3.30 -28.79 3.55
C HIS A 355 3.82 -29.94 4.43
N SER A 356 3.62 -29.86 5.75
CA SER A 356 4.03 -30.93 6.67
C SER A 356 3.33 -32.26 6.38
N ARG A 357 2.04 -32.24 6.04
CA ARG A 357 1.29 -33.45 5.63
C ARG A 357 1.79 -33.99 4.29
N VAL A 358 2.05 -33.12 3.31
CA VAL A 358 2.62 -33.48 2.00
C VAL A 358 4.00 -34.12 2.16
N VAL A 359 4.89 -33.54 2.97
CA VAL A 359 6.23 -34.12 3.25
C VAL A 359 6.11 -35.50 3.89
N ARG A 360 5.21 -35.67 4.86
CA ARG A 360 4.98 -36.99 5.49
C ARG A 360 4.47 -38.00 4.47
N ALA A 361 3.46 -37.64 3.68
CA ALA A 361 2.91 -38.52 2.65
C ALA A 361 3.96 -38.88 1.59
N LEU A 362 4.72 -37.90 1.08
CA LEU A 362 5.79 -38.15 0.12
C LEU A 362 6.92 -39.02 0.68
N ARG A 363 7.20 -38.94 1.99
CA ARG A 363 8.18 -39.84 2.62
C ARG A 363 7.71 -41.30 2.60
N GLU A 364 6.41 -41.53 2.77
CA GLU A 364 5.81 -42.87 2.70
C GLU A 364 5.71 -43.36 1.24
N LEU A 365 5.30 -42.49 0.32
CA LEU A 365 5.09 -42.83 -1.10
C LEU A 365 6.39 -43.02 -1.88
N CYS A 366 7.45 -42.32 -1.46
CA CYS A 366 8.78 -42.34 -2.07
C CYS A 366 9.82 -42.87 -1.08
N ASP A 367 9.43 -43.87 -0.28
CA ASP A 367 10.37 -44.62 0.53
C ASP A 367 11.38 -45.36 -0.38
N ARG A 368 12.58 -45.62 0.14
CA ARG A 368 13.70 -46.13 -0.66
C ARG A 368 13.35 -47.41 -1.42
N ASP A 369 12.60 -48.31 -0.78
CA ASP A 369 12.25 -49.63 -1.31
C ASP A 369 11.13 -49.58 -2.37
N LEU A 370 10.45 -48.45 -2.50
CA LEU A 370 9.37 -48.26 -3.46
C LEU A 370 9.82 -47.54 -4.74
N LEU A 371 11.05 -47.03 -4.77
CA LEU A 371 11.61 -46.30 -5.91
C LEU A 371 12.31 -47.26 -6.90
N PRO A 372 12.31 -46.97 -8.21
CA PRO A 372 11.81 -45.76 -8.84
C PRO A 372 10.29 -45.77 -9.10
N ARG A 373 9.67 -44.59 -9.04
CA ARG A 373 8.23 -44.39 -9.32
C ARG A 373 7.98 -43.25 -10.28
N ARG A 374 6.90 -43.33 -11.06
CA ARG A 374 6.47 -42.20 -11.90
C ARG A 374 5.93 -41.08 -11.04
N LEU A 375 6.31 -39.84 -11.35
CA LEU A 375 5.87 -38.68 -10.57
C LEU A 375 4.36 -38.48 -10.65
N ASP A 376 3.74 -38.78 -11.79
CA ASP A 376 2.29 -38.72 -11.97
C ASP A 376 1.53 -39.69 -11.05
N GLU A 377 2.07 -40.89 -10.82
CA GLU A 377 1.49 -41.87 -9.89
C GLU A 377 1.57 -41.36 -8.45
N VAL A 378 2.73 -40.81 -8.06
CA VAL A 378 2.92 -40.21 -6.74
C VAL A 378 1.95 -39.03 -6.55
N ARG A 379 1.75 -38.19 -7.58
CA ARG A 379 0.79 -37.08 -7.53
C ARG A 379 -0.66 -37.56 -7.46
N SER A 380 -1.02 -38.60 -8.19
CA SER A 380 -2.36 -39.22 -8.11
C SER A 380 -2.63 -39.74 -6.69
N GLU A 381 -1.69 -40.45 -6.09
CA GLU A 381 -1.83 -40.99 -4.73
C GLU A 381 -1.84 -39.89 -3.65
N LEU A 382 -1.16 -38.76 -3.87
CA LEU A 382 -1.31 -37.58 -3.02
C LEU A 382 -2.71 -36.97 -3.14
N SER A 383 -3.25 -36.90 -4.35
CA SER A 383 -4.62 -36.42 -4.60
C SER A 383 -5.66 -37.31 -3.92
N ASP A 384 -5.50 -38.65 -3.99
CA ASP A 384 -6.36 -39.62 -3.32
C ASP A 384 -6.37 -39.45 -1.80
N ARG A 385 -5.27 -38.93 -1.24
CA ARG A 385 -5.14 -38.58 0.19
C ARG A 385 -5.66 -37.16 0.52
N SER A 386 -6.33 -36.49 -0.41
CA SER A 386 -6.79 -35.09 -0.28
C SER A 386 -5.65 -34.08 -0.06
N LEU A 387 -4.45 -34.39 -0.57
CA LEU A 387 -3.25 -33.55 -0.48
C LEU A 387 -2.84 -33.03 -1.86
N GLU A 388 -3.83 -32.62 -2.66
CA GLU A 388 -3.58 -31.99 -3.95
C GLU A 388 -2.70 -30.74 -3.78
N THR A 389 -1.63 -30.68 -4.58
CA THR A 389 -0.63 -29.61 -4.58
C THR A 389 -0.02 -29.48 -5.97
N SER A 390 0.67 -28.37 -6.23
CA SER A 390 1.27 -28.12 -7.53
C SER A 390 2.39 -29.11 -7.84
N HIS A 391 2.63 -29.30 -9.14
CA HIS A 391 3.72 -30.13 -9.64
C HIS A 391 5.08 -29.72 -9.07
N GLU A 392 5.40 -28.43 -9.16
CA GLU A 392 6.67 -27.89 -8.66
C GLU A 392 6.81 -28.07 -7.14
N VAL A 393 5.74 -27.93 -6.35
CA VAL A 393 5.76 -28.22 -4.89
C VAL A 393 6.20 -29.65 -4.62
N VAL A 394 5.66 -30.64 -5.34
CA VAL A 394 6.08 -32.03 -5.19
C VAL A 394 7.55 -32.20 -5.59
N VAL A 395 7.93 -31.69 -6.77
CA VAL A 395 9.30 -31.75 -7.28
C VAL A 395 10.31 -31.17 -6.29
N TYR A 396 9.98 -30.01 -5.72
CA TYR A 396 10.85 -29.31 -4.78
C TYR A 396 10.99 -30.09 -3.48
N VAL A 397 9.88 -30.51 -2.86
CA VAL A 397 9.90 -31.29 -1.62
C VAL A 397 10.70 -32.57 -1.80
N LEU A 398 10.51 -33.28 -2.93
CA LEU A 398 11.28 -34.48 -3.26
C LEU A 398 12.78 -34.17 -3.35
N ARG A 399 13.18 -33.14 -4.10
CA ARG A 399 14.60 -32.82 -4.32
C ARG A 399 15.31 -32.26 -3.10
N LYS A 400 14.64 -31.40 -2.33
CA LYS A 400 15.23 -30.58 -1.27
C LYS A 400 15.01 -31.17 0.11
N SER A 401 13.77 -31.49 0.46
CA SER A 401 13.42 -32.00 1.78
C SER A 401 13.67 -33.51 1.91
N LEU A 402 13.40 -34.29 0.86
CA LEU A 402 13.56 -35.75 0.86
C LEU A 402 14.80 -36.25 0.12
N GLN A 403 15.58 -35.33 -0.47
CA GLN A 403 16.80 -35.64 -1.23
C GLN A 403 16.59 -36.81 -2.20
N ARG A 404 15.59 -36.69 -3.09
CA ARG A 404 15.33 -37.61 -4.20
C ARG A 404 15.80 -36.99 -5.51
N SER A 405 16.22 -37.81 -6.48
CA SER A 405 16.48 -37.37 -7.85
C SER A 405 15.22 -37.49 -8.68
N ILE A 406 15.07 -36.60 -9.66
CA ILE A 406 13.99 -36.68 -10.65
C ILE A 406 14.64 -36.71 -12.02
N GLU A 407 14.45 -37.81 -12.72
CA GLU A 407 14.92 -38.05 -14.08
C GLU A 407 13.78 -37.84 -15.06
N ILE A 408 14.06 -37.19 -16.19
CA ILE A 408 13.07 -36.92 -17.24
C ILE A 408 13.39 -37.85 -18.40
N ASP A 409 12.55 -38.86 -18.59
CA ASP A 409 12.60 -39.76 -19.74
C ASP A 409 11.70 -39.18 -20.84
N ALA A 410 12.26 -38.97 -22.03
CA ALA A 410 11.56 -38.36 -23.16
C ALA A 410 10.32 -39.16 -23.61
N ASP A 411 10.31 -40.48 -23.39
CA ASP A 411 9.23 -41.37 -23.80
C ASP A 411 8.30 -41.75 -22.63
N ARG A 412 8.80 -41.68 -21.39
CA ARG A 412 8.08 -42.20 -20.20
C ARG A 412 7.70 -41.15 -19.16
N GLY A 413 8.14 -39.90 -19.34
CA GLY A 413 7.87 -38.79 -18.43
C GLY A 413 8.83 -38.74 -17.24
N GLU A 414 8.38 -38.14 -16.14
CA GLU A 414 9.24 -37.88 -14.98
C GLU A 414 9.21 -39.03 -13.97
N TRP A 415 10.40 -39.47 -13.56
CA TRP A 415 10.60 -40.56 -12.60
C TRP A 415 11.34 -40.08 -11.37
N VAL A 416 10.90 -40.52 -10.20
CA VAL A 416 11.52 -40.28 -8.90
C VAL A 416 12.46 -41.43 -8.60
N HIS A 417 13.71 -41.10 -8.28
CA HIS A 417 14.76 -42.05 -7.94
C HIS A 417 15.38 -41.75 -6.58
N VAL A 418 16.05 -42.76 -6.00
CA VAL A 418 16.91 -42.56 -4.83
C VAL A 418 18.07 -41.66 -5.26
N ARG A 419 18.25 -40.53 -4.57
CA ARG A 419 19.41 -39.68 -4.84
C ARG A 419 20.64 -40.36 -4.28
N VAL A 420 21.59 -40.66 -5.15
CA VAL A 420 22.83 -41.32 -4.78
C VAL A 420 23.80 -40.32 -4.16
N THR A 421 23.62 -40.00 -2.87
CA THR A 421 24.40 -38.95 -2.19
C THR A 421 25.65 -39.45 -1.49
N THR A 422 25.66 -40.70 -0.98
CA THR A 422 26.80 -41.24 -0.22
C THR A 422 27.70 -42.13 -1.06
N VAL A 423 28.96 -42.31 -0.62
CA VAL A 423 29.88 -43.31 -1.21
C VAL A 423 29.26 -44.71 -1.19
N ALA A 424 28.58 -45.05 -0.08
CA ALA A 424 27.89 -46.32 0.06
C ALA A 424 26.76 -46.47 -0.97
N ASP A 425 25.91 -45.46 -1.16
CA ASP A 425 24.82 -45.52 -2.14
C ASP A 425 25.35 -45.64 -3.57
N ARG A 426 26.46 -44.97 -3.89
CA ARG A 426 27.13 -45.07 -5.19
C ARG A 426 27.70 -46.46 -5.42
N LEU A 427 28.29 -47.07 -4.40
CA LEU A 427 28.78 -48.45 -4.46
C LEU A 427 27.62 -49.45 -4.56
N PHE A 428 26.51 -49.23 -3.85
CA PHE A 428 25.31 -50.05 -3.97
C PHE A 428 24.72 -49.97 -5.38
N THR A 429 24.62 -48.77 -5.96
CA THR A 429 24.13 -48.59 -7.34
C THR A 429 25.02 -49.33 -8.33
N LEU A 430 26.35 -49.24 -8.18
CA LEU A 430 27.29 -49.99 -9.01
C LEU A 430 27.15 -51.51 -8.83
N LEU A 431 26.93 -51.99 -7.61
CA LEU A 431 26.71 -53.41 -7.36
C LEU A 431 25.40 -53.92 -7.95
N ASP A 432 24.33 -53.12 -7.89
CA ASP A 432 23.01 -53.45 -8.45
C ASP A 432 23.06 -53.51 -9.98
N GLU A 433 23.85 -52.65 -10.62
CA GLU A 433 24.05 -52.67 -12.08
C GLU A 433 24.81 -53.91 -12.59
N HIS A 434 25.61 -54.56 -11.75
CA HIS A 434 26.48 -55.64 -12.18
C HIS A 434 25.83 -57.03 -12.11
N ASP A 435 24.60 -57.17 -11.58
CA ASP A 435 23.77 -58.41 -11.48
C ASP A 435 24.46 -59.67 -10.86
N GLU A 436 25.76 -59.62 -10.59
CA GLU A 436 26.61 -60.70 -10.07
C GLU A 436 27.66 -60.16 -9.08
N PRO A 437 28.24 -61.01 -8.20
CA PRO A 437 29.28 -60.60 -7.27
C PRO A 437 30.55 -60.08 -7.99
N VAL A 438 30.78 -58.78 -7.89
CA VAL A 438 31.92 -58.11 -8.56
C VAL A 438 33.15 -58.07 -7.65
N PRO A 439 34.36 -58.38 -8.17
CA PRO A 439 35.61 -58.11 -7.47
C PRO A 439 35.75 -56.63 -7.05
N LEU A 440 36.24 -56.41 -5.82
CA LEU A 440 36.32 -55.08 -5.21
C LEU A 440 37.16 -54.08 -6.03
N ASP A 441 38.21 -54.55 -6.69
CA ASP A 441 39.07 -53.77 -7.58
C ASP A 441 38.33 -53.24 -8.82
N THR A 442 37.46 -54.06 -9.40
CA THR A 442 36.59 -53.67 -10.53
C THR A 442 35.56 -52.64 -10.07
N LEU A 443 34.90 -52.88 -8.93
CA LEU A 443 33.95 -51.94 -8.34
C LEU A 443 34.60 -50.59 -8.00
N MET A 444 35.82 -50.61 -7.44
CA MET A 444 36.58 -49.40 -7.14
C MET A 444 37.04 -48.65 -8.40
N PHE A 445 37.33 -49.36 -9.50
CA PHE A 445 37.68 -48.76 -10.77
C PHE A 445 36.49 -48.02 -11.39
N ASP A 446 35.32 -48.66 -11.44
CA ASP A 446 34.09 -48.05 -11.94
C ASP A 446 33.64 -46.86 -11.10
N TYR A 447 33.73 -47.00 -9.76
CA TYR A 447 33.46 -45.91 -8.84
C TYR A 447 34.35 -44.69 -9.11
N ARG A 448 35.66 -44.91 -9.30
CA ARG A 448 36.60 -43.83 -9.63
C ARG A 448 36.34 -43.26 -11.02
N GLY A 449 35.98 -44.08 -12.00
CA GLY A 449 35.67 -43.66 -13.36
C GLY A 449 34.45 -42.74 -13.42
N ARG A 450 33.41 -43.02 -12.64
CA ARG A 450 32.14 -42.26 -12.68
C ARG A 450 32.08 -41.06 -11.75
N HIS A 451 32.78 -41.11 -10.62
CA HIS A 451 32.56 -40.15 -9.53
C HIS A 451 33.78 -39.33 -9.11
N ARG A 452 34.94 -39.52 -9.76
CA ARG A 452 36.14 -38.72 -9.49
C ARG A 452 36.22 -37.57 -10.52
N ARG A 453 35.62 -36.43 -10.16
CA ARG A 453 35.94 -35.11 -10.73
C ARG A 453 36.44 -34.22 -9.61
#